data_AF-A0A0K9P4S2-F1
#
_entry.id   AF-A0A0K9P4S2-F1
#
_cell.length_a   1.000
_cell.length_b   1.000
_cell.length_c   1.000
_cell.angle_alpha   90.00
_cell.angle_beta   90.00
_cell.angle_gamma   90.00
#
_symmetry.space_group_name_H-M   'P 1'
#
loop_
_entity.id
_entity.type
_entity.pdbx_description
1 polymer ?
#
loop_
_entity_poly.entity_id
_entity_poly.type
_entity_poly.pdbx_seq_one_letter_code
_entity_poly.pdbx_strand_id
1 'polypeptide(L)'
;MQEIPRFKKENLEQNEVVFQRVSEMAKRKGCTPSQLALAWIHQKTWNYQDRKPEKQHQSSLSVKLTPEDMSELESYASVDNVKGDRCIPRHSTYTWMNSDTPPLSSWRTN
;
A
#
# COMPACT_ATOMS: atom_id res chain seq x y z
N MET A 1 -17.71 -6.38 -0.13
CA MET A 1 -17.06 -5.11 0.26
C MET A 1 -17.37 -4.70 1.70
N GLN A 2 -18.62 -4.86 2.17
CA GLN A 2 -19.07 -4.43 3.49
C GLN A 2 -18.39 -5.13 4.69
N GLU A 3 -17.76 -6.29 4.46
CA GLU A 3 -17.04 -7.04 5.49
C GLU A 3 -15.59 -6.57 5.72
N ILE A 4 -15.01 -5.81 4.78
CA ILE A 4 -13.65 -5.29 4.92
C ILE A 4 -13.72 -4.03 5.79
N PRO A 5 -13.04 -3.99 6.95
CA PRO A 5 -13.19 -2.89 7.90
C PRO A 5 -12.93 -1.50 7.31
N ARG A 6 -11.95 -1.35 6.43
CA ARG A 6 -11.64 -0.07 5.75
C ARG A 6 -12.76 0.49 4.87
N PHE A 7 -13.68 -0.36 4.42
CA PHE A 7 -14.81 0.01 3.56
C PHE A 7 -16.16 -0.01 4.29
N LYS A 8 -16.16 -0.16 5.62
CA LYS A 8 -17.35 0.14 6.44
C LYS A 8 -17.64 1.63 6.38
N LYS A 9 -18.91 2.02 6.36
CA LYS A 9 -19.37 3.40 6.14
C LYS A 9 -18.59 4.45 6.96
N GLU A 10 -18.49 4.24 8.26
CA GLU A 10 -17.78 5.15 9.19
C GLU A 10 -16.29 5.32 8.82
N ASN A 11 -15.60 4.21 8.52
CA ASN A 11 -14.19 4.25 8.12
C ASN A 11 -14.02 4.77 6.69
N LEU A 12 -14.96 4.51 5.80
CA LEU A 12 -14.92 4.94 4.41
C LEU A 12 -14.94 6.46 4.32
N GLU A 13 -15.85 7.10 5.05
CA GLU A 13 -15.96 8.57 5.12
C GLU A 13 -14.65 9.20 5.62
N GLN A 14 -13.97 8.56 6.58
CA GLN A 14 -12.66 9.01 7.08
C GLN A 14 -11.52 8.73 6.08
N ASN A 15 -11.54 7.57 5.43
CA ASN A 15 -10.51 7.12 4.49
C ASN A 15 -10.59 7.84 3.13
N GLU A 16 -11.74 8.41 2.78
CA GLU A 16 -11.96 9.20 1.55
C GLU A 16 -10.93 10.33 1.42
N VAL A 17 -10.51 10.93 2.54
CA VAL A 17 -9.49 12.00 2.56
C VAL A 17 -8.18 11.55 1.94
N VAL A 18 -7.76 10.29 2.17
CA VAL A 18 -6.54 9.73 1.58
C VAL A 18 -6.69 9.63 0.06
N PHE A 19 -7.86 9.15 -0.41
CA PHE A 19 -8.14 9.05 -1.84
C PHE A 19 -8.13 10.43 -2.52
N GLN A 20 -8.71 11.46 -1.88
CA GLN A 20 -8.74 12.82 -2.40
C GLN A 20 -7.32 13.39 -2.54
N ARG A 21 -6.47 13.26 -1.51
CA ARG A 21 -5.07 13.73 -1.54
C ARG A 21 -4.25 13.06 -2.65
N VAL A 22 -4.37 11.74 -2.78
CA VAL A 22 -3.71 10.98 -3.86
C VAL A 22 -4.23 11.44 -5.23
N SER A 23 -5.53 11.69 -5.35
CA SER A 23 -6.15 12.17 -6.59
C SER A 23 -5.70 13.58 -6.98
N GLU A 24 -5.54 14.47 -6.01
CA GLU A 24 -5.00 15.82 -6.22
C GLU A 24 -3.55 15.76 -6.70
N MET A 25 -2.70 14.95 -6.06
CA MET A 25 -1.32 14.76 -6.51
C MET A 25 -1.27 14.18 -7.93
N ALA A 26 -2.11 13.17 -8.23
CA ALA A 26 -2.17 12.57 -9.56
C ALA A 26 -2.52 13.62 -10.63
N LYS A 27 -3.49 14.51 -10.34
CA LYS A 27 -3.82 15.65 -11.20
C LYS A 27 -2.64 16.60 -11.40
N ARG A 28 -1.92 16.97 -10.32
CA ARG A 28 -0.70 17.83 -10.42
C ARG A 28 0.39 17.19 -11.28
N LYS A 29 0.48 15.86 -11.27
CA LYS A 29 1.45 15.07 -12.07
C LYS A 29 0.96 14.69 -13.46
N GLY A 30 -0.30 15.02 -13.81
CA GLY A 30 -0.87 14.70 -15.11
C GLY A 30 -1.08 13.20 -15.35
N CYS A 31 -1.31 12.41 -14.29
CA CYS A 31 -1.56 10.98 -14.38
C CYS A 31 -2.83 10.57 -13.62
N THR A 32 -3.26 9.32 -13.77
CA THR A 32 -4.37 8.78 -12.97
C THR A 32 -3.90 8.35 -11.58
N PRO A 33 -4.78 8.33 -10.56
CA PRO A 33 -4.44 7.83 -9.22
C PRO A 33 -3.84 6.41 -9.25
N SER A 34 -4.35 5.55 -10.14
CA SER A 34 -3.84 4.19 -10.35
C SER A 34 -2.41 4.19 -10.91
N GLN A 35 -2.11 5.05 -11.89
CA GLN A 35 -0.75 5.18 -12.44
C GLN A 35 0.22 5.73 -11.37
N LEU A 36 -0.22 6.70 -10.57
CA LEU A 36 0.57 7.25 -9.47
C LEU A 36 0.91 6.18 -8.42
N ALA A 37 -0.07 5.38 -8.02
CA ALA A 37 0.12 4.29 -7.07
C ALA A 37 1.11 3.23 -7.59
N LEU A 38 1.02 2.88 -8.87
CA LEU A 38 1.96 1.95 -9.50
C LEU A 38 3.39 2.52 -9.57
N ALA A 39 3.54 3.79 -9.90
CA ALA A 39 4.85 4.46 -9.92
C ALA A 39 5.49 4.49 -8.51
N TRP A 40 4.69 4.76 -7.48
CA TRP A 40 5.12 4.73 -6.08
C TRP A 40 5.58 3.34 -5.63
N ILE A 41 4.79 2.30 -5.92
CA ILE A 41 5.17 0.90 -5.64
C ILE A 41 6.48 0.57 -6.36
N HIS A 42 6.57 0.89 -7.65
CA HIS A 42 7.75 0.59 -8.45
C HIS A 42 9.04 1.21 -7.87
N GLN A 43 8.99 2.49 -7.44
CA GLN A 43 10.15 3.13 -6.80
C GLN A 43 10.51 2.48 -5.45
N LYS A 44 9.52 2.05 -4.65
CA LYS A 44 9.78 1.30 -3.41
C LYS A 44 10.38 -0.08 -3.65
N THR A 45 9.89 -0.78 -4.67
CA THR A 45 10.27 -2.17 -4.94
C THR A 45 11.51 -2.29 -5.82
N TRP A 46 12.05 -1.20 -6.36
CA TRP A 46 13.24 -1.23 -7.23
C TRP A 46 14.46 -1.87 -6.55
N ASN A 47 14.51 -1.90 -5.23
CA ASN A 47 15.55 -2.62 -4.47
C ASN A 47 15.40 -4.16 -4.49
N TYR A 48 14.26 -4.69 -4.94
CA TYR A 48 13.99 -6.11 -5.13
C TYR A 48 13.90 -6.41 -6.62
N GLN A 49 15.03 -6.79 -7.23
CA GLN A 49 15.13 -7.16 -8.64
C GLN A 49 14.22 -8.36 -8.99
N ASP A 50 13.82 -8.42 -10.26
CA ASP A 50 13.07 -9.48 -10.97
C ASP A 50 11.53 -9.40 -11.03
N ARG A 51 10.99 -8.35 -11.68
CA ARG A 51 9.69 -8.50 -12.37
C ARG A 51 9.69 -7.90 -13.77
N LYS A 52 9.29 -8.70 -14.76
CA LYS A 52 8.93 -8.25 -16.11
C LYS A 52 7.71 -7.31 -15.99
N PRO A 53 7.75 -6.08 -16.54
CA PRO A 53 6.59 -5.20 -16.52
C PRO A 53 5.48 -5.75 -17.43
N GLU A 54 4.33 -6.04 -16.83
CA GLU A 54 3.08 -6.32 -17.55
C GLU A 54 2.69 -5.11 -18.43
N LYS A 55 2.14 -5.33 -19.63
CA LYS A 55 1.91 -4.27 -20.65
C LYS A 55 1.08 -3.08 -20.15
N GLN A 56 0.20 -3.29 -19.16
CA GLN A 56 -0.61 -2.21 -18.56
C GLN A 56 0.21 -1.22 -17.72
N HIS A 57 1.42 -1.59 -17.29
CA HIS A 57 2.31 -0.74 -16.48
C HIS A 57 3.22 0.18 -17.31
N GLN A 58 3.15 0.11 -18.65
CA GLN A 58 4.02 0.93 -19.51
C GLN A 58 3.81 2.43 -19.33
N SER A 59 2.58 2.86 -19.02
CA SER A 59 2.28 4.28 -18.80
C SER A 59 2.62 4.78 -17.39
N SER A 60 2.66 3.90 -16.38
CA SER A 60 3.13 4.28 -15.03
C SER A 60 4.65 4.45 -14.96
N LEU A 61 5.41 3.79 -15.83
CA LEU A 61 6.86 3.95 -15.95
C LEU A 61 7.29 5.37 -16.36
N SER A 62 6.37 6.17 -16.92
CA SER A 62 6.63 7.56 -17.30
C SER A 62 6.42 8.57 -16.17
N VAL A 63 5.77 8.18 -15.06
CA VAL A 63 5.53 9.08 -13.92
C VAL A 63 6.82 9.16 -13.09
N LYS A 64 7.49 10.31 -13.14
CA LYS A 64 8.69 10.59 -12.34
C LYS A 64 8.28 11.19 -11.00
N LEU A 65 8.45 10.43 -9.92
CA LEU A 65 8.30 10.91 -8.55
C LEU A 65 9.66 11.40 -8.05
N THR A 66 9.69 12.61 -7.49
CA THR A 66 10.85 13.15 -6.78
C THR A 66 10.88 12.64 -5.34
N PRO A 67 11.99 12.79 -4.60
CA PRO A 67 12.06 12.44 -3.19
C PRO A 67 10.98 13.14 -2.34
N GLU A 68 10.62 14.37 -2.69
CA GLU A 68 9.57 15.15 -2.03
C GLU A 68 8.19 14.54 -2.31
N ASP A 69 7.90 14.15 -3.56
CA ASP A 69 6.65 13.46 -3.89
C ASP A 69 6.52 12.14 -3.13
N MET A 70 7.63 11.40 -3.02
CA MET A 70 7.68 10.14 -2.27
C MET A 70 7.39 10.39 -0.79
N SER A 71 8.02 11.40 -0.18
CA SER A 71 7.77 11.77 1.22
C SER A 71 6.32 12.21 1.44
N GLU A 72 5.76 12.99 0.52
CA GLU A 72 4.36 13.41 0.56
C GLU A 72 3.41 12.19 0.44
N LEU A 73 3.68 11.24 -0.47
CA LEU A 73 2.92 10.00 -0.60
C LEU A 73 3.00 9.10 0.64
N GLU A 74 4.18 8.97 1.26
CA GLU A 74 4.33 8.24 2.53
C GLU A 74 3.49 8.87 3.63
N SER A 75 3.44 10.19 3.69
CA SER A 75 2.63 10.90 4.68
C SER A 75 1.15 10.55 4.53
N TYR A 76 0.65 10.35 3.30
CA TYR A 76 -0.74 9.95 3.03
C TYR A 76 -0.97 8.49 3.41
N ALA A 77 0.00 7.61 3.15
CA ALA A 77 -0.07 6.18 3.38
C ALA A 77 0.22 5.76 4.84
N SER A 78 0.47 6.70 5.75
CA SER A 78 0.69 6.42 7.17
C SER A 78 -0.45 5.59 7.76
N VAL A 79 -0.09 4.63 8.62
CA VAL A 79 -1.05 3.72 9.28
C VAL A 79 -2.12 4.47 10.06
N ASP A 80 -1.77 5.62 10.65
CA ASP A 80 -2.69 6.43 11.45
C ASP A 80 -3.81 7.09 10.64
N ASN A 81 -3.56 7.29 9.33
CA ASN A 81 -4.48 7.95 8.40
C ASN A 81 -5.51 7.00 7.80
N VAL A 82 -5.37 5.68 7.98
CA VAL A 82 -6.30 4.69 7.42
C VAL A 82 -7.01 3.94 8.54
N LYS A 83 -8.33 4.12 8.62
CA LYS A 83 -9.18 3.55 9.66
C LYS A 83 -9.70 2.17 9.26
N GLY A 84 -9.65 1.25 10.23
CA GLY A 84 -10.04 -0.14 10.07
C GLY A 84 -8.93 -1.05 9.53
N ASP A 85 -9.00 -2.33 9.92
CA ASP A 85 -8.07 -3.35 9.46
C ASP A 85 -8.17 -3.59 7.95
N ARG A 86 -7.01 -3.96 7.39
CA ARG A 86 -6.87 -4.35 5.98
C ARG A 86 -7.62 -5.65 5.67
N CYS A 87 -7.63 -6.59 6.62
CA CYS A 87 -8.18 -7.92 6.46
C CYS A 87 -9.52 -8.03 7.19
N ILE A 88 -10.41 -8.86 6.66
CA ILE A 88 -11.64 -9.23 7.36
C ILE A 88 -11.22 -9.96 8.65
N PRO A 89 -11.85 -9.69 9.81
CA PRO A 89 -11.46 -10.30 11.08
C PRO A 89 -11.38 -11.82 11.05
N ARG A 90 -12.30 -12.48 10.32
CA ARG A 90 -12.27 -13.95 10.15
C ARG A 90 -11.04 -14.45 9.41
N HIS A 91 -10.40 -13.61 8.60
CA HIS A 91 -9.20 -13.98 7.84
C HIS A 91 -7.91 -13.54 8.53
N SER A 92 -7.97 -12.86 9.69
CA SER A 92 -6.76 -12.39 10.39
C SER A 92 -5.83 -13.53 10.80
N THR A 93 -6.39 -14.70 11.09
CA THR A 93 -5.65 -15.92 11.45
C THR A 93 -4.87 -16.53 10.29
N TYR A 94 -5.25 -16.26 9.04
CA TYR A 94 -4.52 -16.71 7.84
C TYR A 94 -3.44 -15.73 7.40
N THR A 95 -3.24 -14.63 8.13
CA THR A 95 -2.22 -13.63 7.80
C THR A 95 -0.89 -13.95 8.47
N TRP A 96 0.18 -13.37 7.92
CA TRP A 96 1.52 -13.44 8.49
C TRP A 96 1.63 -12.83 9.90
N MET A 97 0.64 -12.06 10.37
CA MET A 97 0.70 -11.34 11.65
C MET A 97 0.79 -12.28 12.86
N ASN A 98 0.33 -13.52 12.74
CA ASN A 98 0.41 -14.55 13.78
C ASN A 98 1.34 -15.71 13.38
N SER A 99 2.16 -15.53 12.34
CA SER A 99 3.13 -16.52 11.88
C SER A 99 4.48 -16.27 12.55
N ASP A 100 4.56 -16.53 13.85
CA ASP A 100 5.81 -16.43 14.59
C ASP A 100 6.78 -17.54 14.16
N THR A 101 8.06 -17.20 14.09
CA THR A 101 9.12 -18.19 13.89
C THR A 101 9.66 -18.59 15.26
N PRO A 102 9.67 -19.88 15.62
CA PRO A 102 10.22 -20.32 16.89
C PRO A 102 11.69 -19.89 17.02
N PRO A 103 12.15 -19.44 18.21
CA PRO A 103 13.51 -18.94 18.39
C PRO A 103 14.54 -20.04 18.12
N LEU A 104 15.70 -19.70 17.55
CA LEU A 104 16.75 -20.67 17.19
C LEU A 104 17.18 -21.58 18.35
N SER A 105 17.07 -21.11 19.60
CA SER A 105 17.34 -21.89 20.80
C SER A 105 16.38 -23.07 20.99
N SER A 106 15.14 -22.96 20.52
CA SER A 106 14.13 -24.04 20.60
C SER A 106 14.38 -25.18 19.59
N TRP A 107 15.31 -25.00 18.65
CA TRP A 107 15.63 -26.00 17.62
C TRP A 107 16.79 -26.90 18.02
N ARG A 108 17.53 -26.55 19.09
CA ARG A 108 18.57 -27.40 19.66
C ARG A 108 17.98 -28.23 20.79
N THR A 109 17.42 -29.38 20.43
CA THR A 109 17.26 -30.50 21.36
C THR A 109 18.63 -31.15 21.59
N ASN A 110 19.03 -31.26 22.86
CA ASN A 110 20.12 -32.16 23.29
C ASN A 110 19.78 -33.61 22.99
#